data_AF-A0A914KM84-F1
#
_entry.id   AF-A0A914KM84-F1
#
_cell.length_a   1.000
_cell.length_b   1.000
_cell.length_c   1.000
_cell.angle_alpha   90.00
_cell.angle_beta   90.00
_cell.angle_gamma   90.00
#
_symmetry.space_group_name_H-M   'P 1'
#
loop_
_entity.id
_entity.type
_entity.pdbx_description
1 polymer ?
#
loop_
_entity_poly.entity_id
_entity_poly.type
_entity_poly.pdbx_seq_one_letter_code
_entity_poly.pdbx_strand_id
1 'polypeptide(L)'
;MNWEQKNWREEWDEQMKTHPETLYPDYDILVNSKPYFLYNATQISQFPKPFEEEQLFVWLDAGYGHGSQSAIPLGIWKPTQINYGQITLIKLPTHGERVERYTIERVYRKHRSVISGGFMAGGEKVIRRFWTFFMKTFLELLDQHFVDDDQTTLLITIQRYNSTFKLLKGNWFDAFKLLPSTN
;
A
#
# COMPACT_ATOMS: atom_id res chain seq x y z
N MET A 1 -19.72 -10.46 -5.92
CA MET A 1 -19.15 -10.02 -7.21
C MET A 1 -19.88 -10.54 -8.46
N ASN A 2 -20.63 -11.65 -8.43
CA ASN A 2 -21.43 -12.09 -9.61
C ASN A 2 -22.43 -11.05 -10.15
N TRP A 3 -22.94 -10.16 -9.30
CA TRP A 3 -23.79 -9.07 -9.74
C TRP A 3 -23.00 -8.03 -10.55
N GLU A 4 -21.81 -7.65 -10.08
CA GLU A 4 -20.97 -6.64 -10.72
C GLU A 4 -20.52 -7.08 -12.12
N GLN A 5 -20.16 -8.37 -12.28
CA GLN A 5 -19.84 -8.97 -13.58
C GLN A 5 -21.01 -8.92 -14.57
N LYS A 6 -22.25 -9.09 -14.07
CA LYS A 6 -23.47 -9.03 -14.89
C LYS A 6 -23.94 -7.60 -15.19
N ASN A 7 -23.50 -6.63 -14.40
CA ASN A 7 -23.90 -5.23 -14.48
C ASN A 7 -22.66 -4.35 -14.64
N TRP A 8 -21.73 -4.80 -15.50
CA TRP A 8 -20.51 -4.06 -15.77
C TRP A 8 -20.88 -2.69 -16.36
N ARG A 9 -20.34 -1.62 -15.77
CA ARG A 9 -20.64 -0.27 -16.22
C ARG A 9 -19.69 0.12 -17.34
N GLU A 10 -20.19 0.93 -18.29
CA GLU A 10 -19.41 1.38 -19.44
C GLU A 10 -18.19 2.22 -19.04
N GLU A 11 -18.28 2.91 -17.90
CA GLU A 11 -17.17 3.67 -17.34
C GLU A 11 -16.11 2.80 -16.66
N TRP A 12 -16.25 1.47 -16.55
CA TRP A 12 -15.24 0.60 -15.95
C TRP A 12 -14.36 -0.08 -17.01
N ASP A 13 -13.07 -0.25 -16.73
CA ASP A 13 -12.15 -0.79 -17.72
C ASP A 13 -12.35 -2.30 -17.89
N GLU A 14 -12.66 -2.76 -19.11
CA GLU A 14 -12.96 -4.17 -19.43
C GLU A 14 -11.91 -5.18 -18.91
N GLN A 15 -10.63 -4.78 -18.87
CA GLN A 15 -9.53 -5.62 -18.36
C GLN A 15 -9.74 -6.02 -16.89
N MET A 16 -10.40 -5.16 -16.10
CA MET A 16 -10.65 -5.43 -14.68
C MET A 16 -11.64 -6.57 -14.45
N LYS A 17 -12.41 -7.01 -15.46
CA LYS A 17 -13.35 -8.14 -15.29
C LYS A 17 -12.66 -9.44 -14.89
N THR A 18 -11.41 -9.64 -15.32
CA THR A 18 -10.64 -10.86 -15.02
C THR A 18 -9.75 -10.72 -13.81
N HIS A 19 -9.71 -9.54 -13.19
CA HIS A 19 -8.85 -9.26 -12.07
C HIS A 19 -9.40 -9.84 -10.76
N PRO A 20 -8.54 -10.32 -9.84
CA PRO A 20 -8.96 -10.90 -8.57
C PRO A 20 -9.84 -9.98 -7.73
N GLU A 21 -9.53 -8.69 -7.69
CA GLU A 21 -10.28 -7.66 -6.97
C GLU A 21 -11.73 -7.51 -7.48
N THR A 22 -12.02 -7.97 -8.69
CA THR A 22 -13.37 -7.94 -9.28
C THR A 22 -14.09 -9.29 -9.21
N LEU A 23 -13.36 -10.37 -8.92
CA LEU A 23 -13.88 -11.73 -8.94
C LEU A 23 -14.09 -12.29 -7.54
N TYR A 24 -13.20 -11.96 -6.59
CA TYR A 24 -13.12 -12.58 -5.28
C TYR A 24 -13.17 -11.54 -4.15
N PRO A 25 -14.28 -11.43 -3.40
CA PRO A 25 -14.34 -10.55 -2.23
C PRO A 25 -13.29 -10.89 -1.17
N ASP A 26 -12.95 -12.17 -1.04
CA ASP A 26 -11.92 -12.63 -0.10
C ASP A 26 -10.53 -12.09 -0.46
N TYR A 27 -10.28 -11.84 -1.76
CA TYR A 27 -9.06 -11.17 -2.20
C TYR A 27 -9.00 -9.75 -1.67
N ASP A 28 -10.07 -8.96 -1.85
CA ASP A 28 -10.15 -7.59 -1.35
C ASP A 28 -9.97 -7.51 0.17
N ILE A 29 -10.59 -8.44 0.91
CA ILE A 29 -10.42 -8.54 2.36
C ILE A 29 -8.94 -8.80 2.71
N LEU A 30 -8.30 -9.75 2.03
CA LEU A 30 -6.92 -10.12 2.29
C LEU A 30 -5.95 -8.95 2.01
N VAL A 31 -6.05 -8.33 0.84
CA VAL A 31 -5.14 -7.24 0.45
C VAL A 31 -5.35 -5.99 1.30
N ASN A 32 -6.61 -5.64 1.64
CA ASN A 32 -6.90 -4.53 2.54
C ASN A 32 -6.54 -4.85 4.02
N SER A 33 -6.21 -6.12 4.34
CA SER A 33 -5.73 -6.49 5.68
C SER A 33 -4.23 -6.27 5.89
N LYS A 34 -3.45 -5.91 4.86
CA LYS A 34 -2.00 -5.69 5.01
C LYS A 34 -1.64 -4.65 6.10
N PRO A 35 -2.31 -3.48 6.21
CA PRO A 35 -2.05 -2.54 7.30
C PRO A 35 -2.34 -3.12 8.69
N TYR A 36 -3.35 -3.99 8.80
CA TYR A 36 -3.63 -4.71 10.04
C TYR A 36 -2.50 -5.68 10.39
N PHE A 37 -2.02 -6.48 9.43
CA PHE A 37 -0.90 -7.40 9.69
C PHE A 37 0.37 -6.66 10.08
N LEU A 38 0.67 -5.54 9.41
CA LEU A 38 1.79 -4.69 9.77
C LEU A 38 1.63 -4.11 11.18
N TYR A 39 0.44 -3.63 11.54
CA TYR A 39 0.15 -3.19 12.90
C TYR A 39 0.27 -4.32 13.93
N ASN A 40 -0.29 -5.49 13.65
CA ASN A 40 -0.23 -6.63 14.55
C ASN A 40 1.22 -7.07 14.80
N ALA A 41 2.08 -7.03 13.77
CA ALA A 41 3.51 -7.27 13.92
C ALA A 41 4.16 -6.32 14.94
N THR A 42 3.73 -5.06 15.01
CA THR A 42 4.21 -4.12 16.05
C THR A 42 3.80 -4.51 17.46
N GLN A 43 2.69 -5.23 17.62
CA GLN A 43 2.17 -5.62 18.93
C GLN A 43 2.79 -6.92 19.45
N ILE A 44 3.15 -7.83 18.53
CA ILE A 44 3.68 -9.16 18.87
C ILE A 44 5.21 -9.26 18.71
N SER A 45 5.86 -8.21 18.21
CA SER A 45 7.32 -8.18 18.02
C SER A 45 8.05 -8.48 19.32
N GLN A 46 8.95 -9.48 19.26
CA GLN A 46 9.86 -9.82 20.36
C GLN A 46 11.30 -9.36 20.07
N PHE A 47 11.52 -8.70 18.93
CA PHE A 47 12.84 -8.15 18.62
C PHE A 47 13.19 -7.07 19.64
N PRO A 48 14.47 -6.90 20.03
CA PRO A 48 14.87 -5.83 20.92
C PRO A 48 14.63 -4.48 20.25
N LYS A 49 14.12 -3.51 21.02
CA LYS A 49 14.06 -2.12 20.56
C LYS A 49 15.50 -1.58 20.49
N PRO A 50 15.92 -0.89 19.42
CA PRO A 50 17.17 -0.15 19.45
C PRO A 50 17.12 0.85 20.61
N PHE A 51 18.24 1.06 21.30
CA PHE A 51 18.29 2.03 22.41
C PHE A 51 17.85 3.41 21.88
N GLU A 52 16.87 4.02 22.54
CA GLU A 52 16.32 5.37 22.24
C GLU A 52 15.52 5.54 20.94
N GLU A 53 15.41 4.51 20.09
CA GLU A 53 14.65 4.58 18.83
C GLU A 53 13.41 3.65 18.81
N GLU A 54 12.37 4.06 18.07
CA GLU A 54 11.25 3.18 17.76
C GLU A 54 11.70 2.03 16.85
N GLN A 55 11.00 0.89 16.90
CA GLN A 55 11.24 -0.18 15.93
C GLN A 55 10.69 0.21 14.56
N LEU A 56 11.48 -0.05 13.52
CA LEU A 56 11.06 0.05 12.13
C LEU A 56 10.35 -1.24 11.73
N PHE A 57 9.16 -1.12 11.15
CA PHE A 57 8.48 -2.25 10.54
C PHE A 57 8.27 -1.98 9.07
N VAL A 58 8.40 -3.04 8.27
CA VAL A 58 8.30 -2.99 6.82
C VAL A 58 7.39 -4.12 6.36
N TRP A 59 6.41 -3.78 5.54
CA TRP A 59 5.67 -4.73 4.73
C TRP A 59 6.33 -4.84 3.36
N LEU A 60 6.56 -6.07 2.92
CA LEU A 60 6.94 -6.43 1.56
C LEU A 60 6.01 -7.54 1.09
N ASP A 61 5.36 -7.35 -0.05
CA ASP A 61 4.50 -8.39 -0.62
C ASP A 61 5.31 -9.67 -0.91
N ALA A 62 4.68 -10.83 -0.77
CA ALA A 62 5.34 -12.11 -1.06
C ALA A 62 5.81 -12.24 -2.51
N GLY A 63 5.13 -11.55 -3.44
CA GLY A 63 5.50 -11.48 -4.86
C GLY A 63 6.53 -10.39 -5.18
N TYR A 64 7.07 -9.67 -4.19
CA TYR A 64 7.94 -8.54 -4.42
C TYR A 64 9.20 -8.94 -5.21
N GLY A 65 9.41 -8.28 -6.36
CA GLY A 65 10.53 -8.56 -7.26
C GLY A 65 10.35 -9.78 -8.16
N HIS A 66 9.21 -10.48 -8.11
CA HIS A 66 8.89 -11.64 -8.98
C HIS A 66 9.99 -12.70 -9.05
N GLY A 67 10.68 -12.96 -7.94
CA GLY A 67 11.79 -13.92 -7.88
C GLY A 67 13.11 -13.42 -8.49
N SER A 68 13.17 -12.16 -8.94
CA SER A 68 14.41 -11.56 -9.41
C SER A 68 15.36 -11.28 -8.24
N GLN A 69 16.48 -12.00 -8.19
CA GLN A 69 17.51 -11.77 -7.18
C GLN A 69 18.09 -10.34 -7.23
N SER A 70 18.09 -9.70 -8.39
CA SER A 70 18.57 -8.32 -8.53
C SER A 70 17.65 -7.27 -7.88
N ALA A 71 16.41 -7.63 -7.56
CA ALA A 71 15.48 -6.75 -6.87
C ALA A 71 15.76 -6.66 -5.37
N ILE A 72 16.50 -7.62 -4.79
CA ILE A 72 16.78 -7.71 -3.36
C ILE A 72 18.28 -7.48 -3.13
N PRO A 73 18.69 -6.57 -2.23
CA PRO A 73 20.10 -6.33 -1.96
C PRO A 73 20.74 -7.56 -1.31
N LEU A 74 22.03 -7.77 -1.58
CA LEU A 74 22.83 -8.77 -0.87
C LEU A 74 23.12 -8.28 0.55
N GLY A 75 23.09 -9.19 1.52
CA GLY A 75 23.40 -8.90 2.92
C GLY A 75 22.25 -8.28 3.70
N ILE A 76 22.58 -7.54 4.77
CA ILE A 76 21.58 -6.95 5.67
C ILE A 76 21.15 -5.59 5.11
N TRP A 77 19.85 -5.45 4.86
CA TRP A 77 19.26 -4.17 4.49
C TRP A 77 19.06 -3.27 5.71
N LYS A 78 19.66 -2.07 5.71
CA LYS A 78 19.59 -1.06 6.79
C LYS A 78 19.21 0.32 6.23
N PRO A 79 17.93 0.54 5.92
CA PRO A 79 17.50 1.78 5.28
C PRO A 79 17.54 2.97 6.25
N THR A 80 18.37 3.97 5.96
CA THR A 80 18.48 5.18 6.81
C THR A 80 17.55 6.31 6.41
N GLN A 81 16.91 6.22 5.23
CA GLN A 81 16.06 7.28 4.69
C GLN A 81 14.57 7.12 5.04
N ILE A 82 14.20 6.04 5.75
CA ILE A 82 12.84 5.84 6.22
C ILE A 82 12.60 6.72 7.44
N ASN A 83 11.54 7.53 7.38
CA ASN A 83 11.13 8.38 8.49
C ASN A 83 10.27 7.56 9.45
N TYR A 84 10.62 7.49 10.74
CA TYR A 84 9.81 6.81 11.75
C TYR A 84 8.47 7.50 12.02
N GLY A 85 8.36 8.81 11.77
CA GLY A 85 7.14 9.60 11.99
C GLY A 85 6.13 9.58 10.84
N GLN A 86 6.46 8.96 9.70
CA GLN A 86 5.60 8.89 8.51
C GLN A 86 5.61 7.48 7.91
N ILE A 87 4.52 7.09 7.26
CA ILE A 87 4.50 5.88 6.43
C ILE A 87 5.17 6.20 5.10
N THR A 88 6.28 5.52 4.82
CA THR A 88 6.97 5.56 3.54
C THR A 88 6.30 4.60 2.57
N LEU A 89 5.88 5.12 1.41
CA LEU A 89 5.24 4.40 0.31
C LEU A 89 5.92 4.74 -1.01
N ILE A 90 5.71 3.90 -2.03
CA ILE A 90 6.15 4.19 -3.41
C ILE A 90 4.96 4.69 -4.22
N LYS A 91 5.09 5.90 -4.76
CA LYS A 91 4.21 6.46 -5.78
C LYS A 91 4.72 6.06 -7.16
N LEU A 92 3.85 5.41 -7.92
CA LEU A 92 4.13 4.95 -9.27
C LEU A 92 4.20 6.10 -10.28
N PRO A 93 4.84 5.90 -11.45
CA PRO A 93 4.92 6.92 -12.49
C PRO A 93 3.53 7.16 -13.10
N THR A 94 3.00 8.38 -12.93
CA THR A 94 1.66 8.74 -13.42
C THR A 94 1.67 9.98 -14.31
N HIS A 95 2.62 10.07 -15.26
CA HIS A 95 2.79 11.23 -16.15
C HIS A 95 2.77 12.61 -15.45
N GLY A 96 3.34 12.70 -14.25
CA GLY A 96 3.38 13.94 -13.45
C GLY A 96 2.12 14.25 -12.64
N GLU A 97 1.09 13.40 -12.70
CA GLU A 97 -0.13 13.59 -11.94
C GLU A 97 0.12 13.46 -10.42
N ARG A 98 -0.43 14.42 -9.67
CA ARG A 98 -0.36 14.42 -8.21
C ARG A 98 -1.46 13.54 -7.62
N VAL A 99 -1.21 12.96 -6.45
CA VAL A 99 -2.15 12.07 -5.75
C VAL A 99 -3.49 12.76 -5.50
N GLU A 100 -3.49 14.05 -5.18
CA GLU A 100 -4.70 14.81 -4.82
C GLU A 100 -5.66 15.05 -5.99
N ARG A 101 -5.27 14.73 -7.23
CA ARG A 101 -6.11 14.91 -8.43
C ARG A 101 -6.94 13.67 -8.80
N TYR A 102 -6.68 12.54 -8.15
CA TYR A 102 -7.45 11.32 -8.39
C TYR A 102 -8.78 11.39 -7.64
N THR A 103 -9.84 10.96 -8.31
CA THR A 103 -11.15 10.74 -7.70
C THR A 103 -11.42 9.23 -7.69
N ILE A 104 -12.40 8.78 -6.90
CA ILE A 104 -12.72 7.35 -6.80
C ILE A 104 -13.10 6.78 -8.17
N GLU A 105 -13.82 7.53 -9.01
CA GLU A 105 -14.25 7.13 -10.35
C GLU A 105 -13.06 6.96 -11.33
N ARG A 106 -11.92 7.58 -11.03
CA ARG A 106 -10.70 7.49 -11.84
C ARG A 106 -9.79 6.33 -11.45
N VAL A 107 -10.11 5.61 -10.37
CA VAL A 107 -9.28 4.51 -9.85
C VAL A 107 -10.06 3.24 -9.57
N TYR A 108 -11.32 3.32 -9.15
CA TYR A 108 -12.18 2.15 -8.92
C TYR A 108 -12.50 1.45 -10.24
N ARG A 109 -12.17 0.16 -10.33
CA ARG A 109 -12.31 -0.64 -11.58
C ARG A 109 -11.62 0.01 -12.79
N LYS A 110 -10.48 0.64 -12.52
CA LYS A 110 -9.59 1.17 -13.55
C LYS A 110 -8.29 0.40 -13.56
N HIS A 111 -7.79 0.09 -14.74
CA HIS A 111 -6.48 -0.53 -14.92
C HIS A 111 -5.38 0.53 -14.75
N ARG A 112 -5.31 1.09 -13.54
CA ARG A 112 -4.45 2.21 -13.17
C ARG A 112 -3.96 2.05 -11.74
N SER A 113 -2.64 2.01 -11.62
CA SER A 113 -1.95 1.97 -10.34
C SER A 113 -1.24 3.27 -10.05
N VAL A 114 -1.51 3.86 -8.87
CA VAL A 114 -0.93 5.15 -8.46
C VAL A 114 0.06 4.97 -7.31
N ILE A 115 -0.22 4.03 -6.41
CA ILE A 115 0.56 3.73 -5.22
C ILE A 115 0.86 2.24 -5.23
N SER A 116 2.09 1.85 -4.91
CA SER A 116 2.44 0.45 -4.71
C SER A 116 1.93 -0.01 -3.34
N GLY A 117 1.02 -1.00 -3.33
CA GLY A 117 0.65 -1.74 -2.12
C GLY A 117 1.72 -2.75 -1.68
N GLY A 118 2.75 -2.98 -2.50
CA GLY A 118 3.78 -3.98 -2.26
C GLY A 118 4.87 -3.57 -1.28
N PHE A 119 4.92 -2.31 -0.86
CA PHE A 119 5.89 -1.80 0.10
C PHE A 119 5.27 -0.74 1.02
N MET A 120 5.35 -0.94 2.33
CA MET A 120 4.99 0.06 3.35
C MET A 120 6.02 0.02 4.47
N ALA A 121 6.50 1.17 4.95
CA ALA A 121 7.42 1.20 6.07
C ALA A 121 7.18 2.38 7.01
N GLY A 122 7.40 2.19 8.32
CA GLY A 122 7.30 3.26 9.30
C GLY A 122 7.63 2.79 10.72
N GLY A 123 7.66 3.75 11.65
CA GLY A 123 7.80 3.45 13.07
C GLY A 123 6.52 2.86 13.68
N GLU A 124 6.68 2.16 14.80
CA GLU A 124 5.60 1.57 15.59
C GLU A 124 4.42 2.54 15.79
N LYS A 125 4.68 3.78 16.21
CA LYS A 125 3.60 4.74 16.53
C LYS A 125 2.83 5.19 15.30
N VAL A 126 3.53 5.46 14.19
CA VAL A 126 2.87 5.91 12.96
C VAL A 126 2.09 4.77 12.30
N ILE A 127 2.57 3.52 12.41
CA ILE A 127 1.85 2.34 11.90
C ILE A 127 0.50 2.16 12.59
N ARG A 128 0.44 2.34 13.92
CA ARG A 128 -0.84 2.31 14.65
C ARG A 128 -1.83 3.35 14.11
N ARG A 129 -1.37 4.59 13.89
CA ARG A 129 -2.18 5.67 13.32
C ARG A 129 -2.63 5.34 11.90
N PHE A 130 -1.70 4.86 11.08
CA PHE A 130 -1.96 4.45 9.70
C PHE A 130 -3.02 3.36 9.63
N TRP A 131 -2.91 2.28 10.41
CA TRP A 131 -3.91 1.22 10.45
C TRP A 131 -5.30 1.76 10.80
N THR A 132 -5.39 2.66 11.80
CA THR A 132 -6.67 3.29 12.18
C THR A 132 -7.26 4.10 11.01
N PHE A 133 -6.44 4.91 10.34
CA PHE A 133 -6.89 5.72 9.21
C PHE A 133 -7.28 4.89 7.99
N PHE A 134 -6.49 3.85 7.70
CA PHE A 134 -6.76 2.93 6.61
C PHE A 134 -8.06 2.16 6.84
N MET A 135 -8.25 1.57 8.04
CA MET A 135 -9.48 0.85 8.36
C MET A 135 -10.71 1.74 8.29
N LYS A 136 -10.60 2.98 8.76
CA LYS A 136 -11.70 3.95 8.60
C LYS A 136 -12.04 4.17 7.13
N THR A 137 -11.04 4.43 6.28
CA THR A 137 -11.26 4.59 4.83
C THR A 137 -11.84 3.33 4.19
N PHE A 138 -11.32 2.15 4.54
CA PHE A 138 -11.80 0.87 4.02
C PHE A 138 -13.27 0.64 4.36
N LEU A 139 -13.68 0.84 5.62
CA LEU A 139 -15.07 0.68 6.04
C LEU A 139 -16.01 1.66 5.35
N GLU A 140 -15.57 2.90 5.11
CA GLU A 140 -16.35 3.88 4.35
C GLU A 140 -16.49 3.47 2.87
N LEU A 141 -15.44 2.96 2.24
CA LEU A 141 -15.51 2.44 0.87
C LEU A 141 -16.38 1.18 0.79
N LEU A 142 -16.34 0.33 1.81
CA LEU A 142 -17.20 -0.86 1.92
C LEU A 142 -18.68 -0.48 1.99
N ASP A 143 -19.03 0.49 2.84
CA ASP A 143 -20.39 1.02 2.95
C ASP A 143 -20.86 1.64 1.61
N GLN A 144 -19.97 2.32 0.91
CA GLN A 144 -20.25 2.92 -0.41
C GLN A 144 -20.18 1.94 -1.58
N HIS A 145 -19.85 0.67 -1.33
CA HIS A 145 -19.68 -0.36 -2.37
C HIS A 145 -18.57 -0.04 -3.40
N PHE A 146 -17.49 0.61 -2.96
CA PHE A 146 -16.30 0.95 -3.75
C PHE A 146 -15.03 0.23 -3.26
N VAL A 147 -15.19 -0.98 -2.71
CA VAL A 147 -14.03 -1.80 -2.31
C VAL A 147 -13.37 -2.40 -3.53
N ASP A 148 -12.06 -2.26 -3.58
CA ASP A 148 -11.17 -2.71 -4.64
C ASP A 148 -9.85 -3.17 -3.97
N ASP A 149 -8.82 -3.42 -4.79
CA ASP A 149 -7.47 -3.68 -4.28
C ASP A 149 -6.95 -2.56 -3.33
N ASP A 150 -5.95 -2.90 -2.50
CA ASP A 150 -5.41 -2.06 -1.44
C ASP A 150 -4.94 -0.68 -1.92
N GLN A 151 -4.55 -0.57 -3.19
CA GLN A 151 -4.07 0.64 -3.85
C GLN A 151 -5.11 1.75 -3.82
N THR A 152 -6.39 1.41 -4.03
CA THR A 152 -7.50 2.37 -4.00
C THR A 152 -7.69 2.91 -2.59
N THR A 153 -7.78 2.03 -1.60
CA THR A 153 -7.91 2.42 -0.19
C THR A 153 -6.70 3.22 0.30
N LEU A 154 -5.48 2.82 -0.09
CA LEU A 154 -4.24 3.55 0.20
C LEU A 154 -4.30 4.96 -0.37
N LEU A 155 -4.67 5.10 -1.65
CA LEU A 155 -4.74 6.39 -2.32
C LEU A 155 -5.69 7.35 -1.60
N ILE A 156 -6.92 6.91 -1.31
CA ILE A 156 -7.91 7.72 -0.62
C ILE A 156 -7.45 8.06 0.81
N THR A 157 -6.80 7.11 1.50
CA THR A 157 -6.23 7.36 2.84
C THR A 157 -5.12 8.41 2.80
N ILE A 158 -4.24 8.36 1.80
CA ILE A 158 -3.18 9.37 1.59
C ILE A 158 -3.78 10.75 1.35
N GLN A 159 -4.80 10.86 0.51
CA GLN A 159 -5.44 12.14 0.22
C GLN A 159 -6.02 12.78 1.48
N ARG A 160 -6.66 11.98 2.33
CA ARG A 160 -7.31 12.45 3.57
C ARG A 160 -6.33 12.78 4.69
N TYR A 161 -5.23 12.05 4.78
CA TYR A 161 -4.27 12.14 5.89
C TYR A 161 -2.83 12.36 5.41
N ASN A 162 -2.65 13.22 4.40
CA ASN A 162 -1.39 13.42 3.66
C ASN A 162 -0.15 13.59 4.53
N SER A 163 -0.25 14.33 5.66
CA SER A 163 0.87 14.54 6.58
C SER A 163 1.45 13.24 7.17
N THR A 164 0.66 12.16 7.19
CA THR A 164 1.06 10.83 7.69
C THR A 164 2.01 10.11 6.73
N PHE A 165 2.12 10.54 5.47
CA PHE A 165 2.78 9.79 4.41
C PHE A 165 4.01 10.51 3.83
N LYS A 166 5.02 9.72 3.48
CA LYS A 166 6.17 10.12 2.67
C LYS A 166 6.15 9.28 1.38
N LEU A 167 5.88 9.94 0.25
CA LEU A 167 5.80 9.26 -1.04
C LEU A 167 7.13 9.36 -1.79
N LEU A 168 7.76 8.22 -2.05
CA LEU A 168 8.92 8.12 -2.92
C LEU A 168 8.47 7.84 -4.35
N LYS A 169 9.01 8.55 -5.34
CA LYS A 169 8.69 8.27 -6.76
C LYS A 169 9.53 7.09 -7.25
N GLY A 170 8.89 6.05 -7.76
CA GLY A 170 9.56 4.89 -8.34
C GLY A 170 8.57 3.87 -8.90
N ASN A 171 9.04 2.68 -9.23
CA ASN A 171 8.22 1.57 -9.71
C ASN A 171 7.92 0.56 -8.60
N TRP A 172 7.07 -0.41 -8.92
CA TRP A 172 6.59 -1.49 -8.04
C TRP A 172 7.66 -2.11 -7.14
N PHE A 173 8.88 -2.30 -7.67
CA PHE A 173 9.96 -3.04 -6.99
C PHE A 173 11.18 -2.18 -6.65
N ASP A 174 11.04 -0.85 -6.68
CA ASP A 174 12.17 0.06 -6.47
C ASP A 174 12.52 0.34 -4.99
N ALA A 175 11.82 -0.23 -4.00
CA ALA A 175 12.03 0.09 -2.57
C ALA A 175 13.50 0.02 -2.14
N PHE A 176 14.19 -1.09 -2.42
CA PHE A 176 15.59 -1.26 -2.05
C PHE A 176 16.54 -0.32 -2.80
N LYS A 177 16.20 0.04 -4.05
CA LYS A 177 16.95 1.02 -4.84
C LYS A 177 16.77 2.44 -4.30
N LEU A 178 15.55 2.78 -3.87
CA LEU A 178 15.19 4.09 -3.33
C LEU A 178 15.64 4.27 -1.89
N LEU A 179 15.83 3.17 -1.16
CA LEU A 179 16.19 3.14 0.26
C LEU A 179 17.41 2.23 0.45
N PRO A 180 18.59 2.57 -0.10
CA PRO A 180 19.77 1.72 0.03
C PRO A 180 20.25 1.61 1.49
N SER A 181 20.98 0.53 1.80
CA SER A 181 21.77 0.45 3.04
C SER A 181 22.88 1.49 3.03
N THR A 182 23.30 1.96 4.20
CA THR A 182 24.62 2.59 4.34
C THR A 182 25.70 1.54 4.09
N ASN A 183 26.68 1.88 3.25
CA ASN A 183 27.97 1.18 3.21
C ASN A 183 28.74 1.38 4.52
#